data_AF-A0A9D8L582-F1
#
_entry.id   AF-A0A9D8L582-F1
#
_cell.length_a   1.000
_cell.length_b   1.000
_cell.length_c   1.000
_cell.angle_alpha   90.00
_cell.angle_beta   90.00
_cell.angle_gamma   90.00
#
_symmetry.space_group_name_H-M   'P 1'
#
loop_
_entity.id
_entity.type
_entity.pdbx_description
1 polymer ?
#
loop_
_entity_poly.entity_id
_entity_poly.type
_entity_poly.pdbx_seq_one_letter_code
_entity_poly.pdbx_strand_id
1 'polypeptide(L)'
;YYRLNVFPIRIPPLRERREEIPELVRHFIARFAAEEGKSFIRGVAAPALQLLMHFDWPGNVRQLENAVFRAVVLADEPMLTEEEFPQIAAYMDGSTPDEDHGAPLPDFAALTIGEPASPSAAGGPSLFASNGDVRPLAEIEAAVIRLALEKYGGRMTHVARKLGIGRSTLYRKLKELGLSDMAEGIAAE
;
A
#
# COMPACT_ATOMS: atom_id res chain seq x y z
N TYR A 1 29.85 4.32 30.25
CA TYR A 1 28.69 3.42 30.27
C TYR A 1 27.48 4.26 30.69
N TYR A 2 26.66 4.76 29.75
CA TYR A 2 25.54 5.66 30.05
C TYR A 2 24.25 4.86 30.25
N ARG A 3 23.55 5.11 31.37
CA ARG A 3 22.23 4.56 31.69
C ARG A 3 21.15 5.44 31.06
N LEU A 4 20.64 5.04 29.90
CA LEU A 4 19.44 5.63 29.28
C LEU A 4 18.18 5.05 29.95
N ASN A 5 17.88 5.50 31.17
CA ASN A 5 16.55 5.30 31.76
C ASN A 5 16.27 6.32 32.87
N VAL A 6 16.43 7.60 32.56
CA VAL A 6 16.33 8.64 33.58
C VAL A 6 14.86 9.00 33.90
N PHE A 7 13.93 8.92 32.94
CA PHE A 7 12.47 8.94 33.21
C PHE A 7 11.70 8.27 32.06
N PRO A 8 10.89 7.21 32.31
CA PRO A 8 10.04 6.61 31.26
C PRO A 8 8.85 7.51 30.96
N ILE A 9 8.78 8.05 29.73
CA ILE A 9 7.58 8.74 29.23
C ILE A 9 6.65 7.68 28.63
N ARG A 10 5.48 7.48 29.24
CA ARG A 10 4.44 6.61 28.70
C ARG A 10 3.64 7.39 27.65
N ILE A 11 3.70 6.95 26.41
CA ILE A 11 2.84 7.47 25.35
C ILE A 11 1.54 6.66 25.37
N PRO A 12 0.38 7.26 25.68
CA PRO A 12 -0.88 6.53 25.67
C PRO A 12 -1.21 6.04 24.24
N PRO A 13 -1.90 4.90 24.08
CA PRO A 13 -2.39 4.47 22.79
C PRO A 13 -3.49 5.39 22.27
N LEU A 14 -3.74 5.38 20.95
CA LEU A 14 -4.72 6.27 20.32
C LEU A 14 -6.15 6.06 20.85
N ARG A 15 -6.50 4.83 21.23
CA ARG A 15 -7.79 4.49 21.86
C ARG A 15 -8.05 5.17 23.21
N GLU A 16 -7.00 5.58 23.93
CA GLU A 16 -7.13 6.32 25.18
C GLU A 16 -7.31 7.83 24.94
N ARG A 17 -7.11 8.30 23.70
CA ARG A 17 -7.19 9.71 23.28
C ARG A 17 -8.03 9.89 22.00
N ARG A 18 -9.20 9.26 21.95
CA ARG A 18 -10.08 9.28 20.77
C ARG A 18 -10.52 10.69 20.36
N GLU A 19 -10.52 11.63 21.30
CA GLU A 19 -10.80 13.06 21.07
C GLU A 19 -9.81 13.74 20.12
N GLU A 20 -8.59 13.20 19.96
CA GLU A 20 -7.59 13.73 19.03
C GLU A 20 -7.80 13.25 17.59
N ILE A 21 -8.57 12.17 17.38
CA ILE A 21 -8.75 11.54 16.06
C ILE A 21 -9.27 12.56 15.02
N PRO A 22 -10.29 13.40 15.30
CA PRO A 22 -10.78 14.36 14.31
C PRO A 22 -9.72 15.37 13.86
N GLU A 23 -8.87 15.86 14.77
CA GLU A 23 -7.78 16.80 14.42
C GLU A 23 -6.68 16.11 13.62
N LEU A 24 -6.29 14.90 14.04
CA LEU A 24 -5.29 14.10 13.33
C LEU A 24 -5.73 13.78 11.90
N VAL A 25 -6.99 13.38 11.72
CA VAL A 25 -7.58 13.09 10.41
C VAL A 25 -7.55 14.33 9.52
N ARG A 26 -7.96 15.50 10.04
CA ARG A 26 -7.89 16.76 9.28
C ARG A 26 -6.47 17.08 8.84
N HIS A 27 -5.51 16.94 9.76
CA HIS A 27 -4.11 17.19 9.47
C HIS A 27 -3.59 16.26 8.36
N PHE A 28 -3.87 14.96 8.45
CA PHE A 28 -3.45 13.98 7.45
C PHE A 28 -4.11 14.21 6.09
N ILE A 29 -5.39 14.54 6.03
CA ILE A 29 -6.08 14.86 4.77
C ILE A 29 -5.45 16.08 4.12
N ALA A 30 -5.24 17.16 4.88
CA ALA A 30 -4.64 18.38 4.34
C ALA A 30 -3.24 18.10 3.74
N ARG A 31 -2.43 17.30 4.44
CA ARG A 31 -1.10 16.90 3.99
C ARG A 31 -1.16 16.01 2.74
N PHE A 32 -1.92 14.92 2.77
CA PHE A 32 -1.96 13.94 1.67
C PHE A 32 -2.70 14.46 0.43
N ALA A 33 -3.73 15.29 0.60
CA ALA A 33 -4.41 15.94 -0.51
C ALA A 33 -3.50 16.93 -1.25
N ALA A 34 -2.55 17.57 -0.53
CA ALA A 34 -1.52 18.41 -1.16
C ALA A 34 -0.43 17.57 -1.85
N GLU A 35 0.02 16.48 -1.21
CA GLU A 35 1.05 15.57 -1.77
C GLU A 35 0.56 14.84 -3.04
N GLU A 36 -0.70 14.40 -3.08
CA GLU A 36 -1.29 13.62 -4.19
C GLU A 36 -1.99 14.51 -5.25
N GLY A 37 -1.92 15.84 -5.13
CA GLY A 37 -2.61 16.77 -6.04
C GLY A 37 -4.14 16.75 -5.95
N LYS A 38 -4.71 16.08 -4.94
CA LYS A 38 -6.15 15.94 -4.70
C LYS A 38 -6.70 17.00 -3.73
N SER A 39 -6.34 18.26 -3.92
CA SER A 39 -6.76 19.36 -3.04
C SER A 39 -8.26 19.66 -3.05
N PHE A 40 -9.04 18.96 -3.88
CA PHE A 40 -10.51 19.02 -3.87
C PHE A 40 -11.13 18.33 -2.65
N ILE A 41 -10.40 17.44 -1.97
CA ILE A 41 -10.86 16.76 -0.76
C ILE A 41 -10.88 17.76 0.40
N ARG A 42 -12.07 18.10 0.88
CA ARG A 42 -12.27 19.11 1.93
C ARG A 42 -12.38 18.51 3.33
N GLY A 43 -12.63 17.21 3.43
CA GLY A 43 -12.73 16.55 4.72
C GLY A 43 -13.42 15.19 4.67
N VAL A 44 -13.92 14.77 5.82
CA VAL A 44 -14.58 13.48 6.04
C VAL A 44 -16.05 13.72 6.37
N ALA A 45 -16.92 12.88 5.83
CA ALA A 45 -18.34 12.84 6.19
C ALA A 45 -18.51 12.50 7.68
N ALA A 46 -19.51 13.09 8.32
CA ALA A 46 -19.85 12.76 9.71
C ALA A 46 -19.96 11.24 10.00
N PRO A 47 -20.65 10.42 9.18
CA PRO A 47 -20.70 8.96 9.37
C PRO A 47 -19.32 8.29 9.38
N ALA A 48 -18.47 8.61 8.40
CA ALA A 48 -17.11 8.09 8.34
C ALA A 48 -16.23 8.54 9.51
N LEU A 49 -16.40 9.78 9.99
CA LEU A 49 -15.69 10.25 11.18
C LEU A 49 -16.12 9.48 12.44
N GLN A 50 -17.41 9.18 12.59
CA GLN A 50 -17.90 8.36 13.70
C GLN A 50 -17.30 6.96 13.66
N LEU A 51 -17.23 6.35 12.48
CA LEU A 51 -16.60 5.05 12.28
C LEU A 51 -15.11 5.08 12.69
N LEU A 52 -14.36 6.13 12.32
CA LEU A 52 -12.96 6.30 12.74
C LEU A 52 -12.80 6.48 14.26
N MET A 53 -13.76 7.12 14.92
CA MET A 53 -13.73 7.35 16.38
C MET A 53 -14.07 6.10 17.19
N HIS A 54 -14.90 5.20 16.66
CA HIS A 54 -15.30 3.96 17.34
C HIS A 54 -14.28 2.84 17.20
N PHE A 55 -13.38 2.94 16.21
CA PHE A 55 -12.35 1.93 15.98
C PHE A 55 -11.23 1.97 17.03
N ASP A 56 -10.70 0.80 17.41
CA ASP A 56 -9.74 0.66 18.52
C ASP A 56 -8.28 0.95 18.15
N TRP A 57 -7.97 1.06 16.86
CA TRP A 57 -6.64 1.39 16.33
C TRP A 57 -5.48 0.61 17.01
N PRO A 58 -5.41 -0.74 16.89
CA PRO A 58 -4.31 -1.54 17.43
C PRO A 58 -2.92 -1.02 17.00
N GLY A 59 -2.79 -0.54 15.76
CA GLY A 59 -1.56 0.07 15.24
C GLY A 59 -1.39 1.57 15.55
N ASN A 60 -2.19 2.11 16.48
CA ASN A 60 -2.18 3.52 16.93
C ASN A 60 -2.25 4.52 15.76
N VAL A 61 -1.52 5.64 15.88
CA VAL A 61 -1.51 6.75 14.92
C VAL A 61 -1.06 6.30 13.53
N ARG A 62 -0.15 5.32 13.45
CA ARG A 62 0.34 4.82 12.16
C ARG A 62 -0.75 4.10 11.36
N GLN A 63 -1.62 3.38 12.04
CA GLN A 63 -2.75 2.71 11.38
C GLN A 63 -3.79 3.73 10.91
N LEU A 64 -4.08 4.76 11.73
CA LEU A 64 -4.95 5.87 11.33
C LEU A 64 -4.39 6.61 10.12
N GLU A 65 -3.10 6.97 10.15
CA GLU A 65 -2.41 7.63 9.04
C GLU A 65 -2.51 6.82 7.74
N ASN A 66 -2.23 5.51 7.79
CA ASN A 66 -2.33 4.63 6.64
C ASN A 66 -3.77 4.49 6.11
N ALA A 67 -4.76 4.46 7.01
CA ALA A 67 -6.16 4.39 6.64
C ALA A 67 -6.60 5.65 5.89
N VAL A 68 -6.25 6.84 6.42
CA VAL A 68 -6.55 8.13 5.80
C VAL A 68 -5.80 8.30 4.47
N PHE A 69 -4.52 7.90 4.41
CA PHE A 69 -3.76 7.93 3.16
C PHE A 69 -4.45 7.11 2.06
N ARG A 70 -4.86 5.88 2.37
CA ARG A 70 -5.57 5.02 1.41
C ARG A 70 -6.90 5.62 0.98
N ALA A 71 -7.66 6.19 1.91
CA ALA A 71 -8.93 6.86 1.62
C ALA A 71 -8.72 8.02 0.64
N VAL A 72 -7.72 8.88 0.87
CA VAL A 72 -7.36 10.00 -0.04
C VAL A 72 -6.97 9.48 -1.44
N VAL A 73 -6.17 8.43 -1.52
CA VAL A 73 -5.76 7.85 -2.81
C VAL A 73 -6.94 7.25 -3.57
N LEU A 74 -7.92 6.67 -2.88
CA LEU A 74 -9.11 6.07 -3.48
C LEU A 74 -10.23 7.07 -3.78
N ALA A 75 -10.24 8.21 -3.11
CA ALA A 75 -11.32 9.18 -3.22
C ALA A 75 -11.35 9.88 -4.58
N ASP A 76 -12.53 9.88 -5.18
CA ASP A 76 -12.87 10.65 -6.37
C ASP A 76 -13.83 11.81 -6.03
N GLU A 77 -14.32 11.86 -4.79
CA GLU A 77 -15.25 12.88 -4.29
C GLU A 77 -14.61 13.86 -3.28
N PRO A 78 -15.16 15.07 -3.13
CA PRO A 78 -14.62 16.09 -2.22
C PRO A 78 -14.79 15.75 -0.73
N MET A 79 -15.54 14.69 -0.40
CA MET A 79 -15.82 14.27 0.97
C MET A 79 -15.61 12.77 1.12
N LEU A 80 -14.73 12.37 2.06
CA LEU A 80 -14.47 10.96 2.34
C LEU A 80 -15.65 10.35 3.10
N THR A 81 -16.26 9.30 2.56
CA THR A 81 -17.35 8.54 3.16
C THR A 81 -16.82 7.24 3.78
N GLU A 82 -17.72 6.39 4.28
CA GLU A 82 -17.35 5.10 4.90
C GLU A 82 -16.77 4.12 3.86
N GLU A 83 -17.17 4.27 2.60
CA GLU A 83 -16.76 3.41 1.48
C GLU A 83 -15.25 3.53 1.19
N GLU A 84 -14.66 4.69 1.47
CA GLU A 84 -13.21 4.93 1.34
C GLU A 84 -12.39 4.32 2.49
N PHE A 85 -13.02 3.71 3.50
CA PHE A 85 -12.36 3.02 4.62
C PHE A 85 -12.64 1.50 4.67
N PRO A 86 -12.41 0.74 3.58
CA PRO A 86 -12.75 -0.69 3.53
C PRO A 86 -11.97 -1.54 4.54
N GLN A 87 -10.77 -1.09 4.93
CA GLN A 87 -9.99 -1.77 5.97
C GLN A 87 -10.72 -1.81 7.32
N ILE A 88 -11.52 -0.79 7.67
CA ILE A 88 -12.18 -0.73 8.98
C ILE A 88 -13.40 -1.64 8.98
N ALA A 89 -14.17 -1.63 7.88
CA ALA A 89 -15.29 -2.55 7.69
C ALA A 89 -14.84 -4.02 7.81
N ALA A 90 -13.70 -4.37 7.21
CA ALA A 90 -13.14 -5.72 7.30
C ALA A 90 -12.75 -6.14 8.74
N TYR A 91 -12.25 -5.22 9.56
CA TYR A 91 -11.92 -5.51 10.97
C TYR A 91 -13.18 -5.65 11.85
N MET A 92 -14.29 -4.96 11.54
CA MET A 92 -15.53 -5.06 12.32
C MET A 92 -16.26 -6.40 12.10
N ASP A 93 -16.10 -7.03 10.94
CA ASP A 93 -16.71 -8.31 10.60
C ASP A 93 -15.92 -9.53 11.15
N GLY A 94 -15.10 -9.30 12.18
CA GLY A 94 -14.36 -10.36 12.88
C GLY A 94 -13.17 -10.95 12.10
N SER A 95 -12.84 -10.42 10.93
CA SER A 95 -11.60 -10.76 10.23
C SER A 95 -10.50 -9.85 10.76
N THR A 96 -9.76 -10.28 11.77
CA THR A 96 -8.45 -9.68 12.06
C THR A 96 -7.55 -9.95 10.85
N PRO A 97 -7.14 -8.94 10.06
CA PRO A 97 -5.84 -9.04 9.40
C PRO A 97 -4.83 -8.99 10.55
N ASP A 98 -4.36 -10.17 10.94
CA ASP A 98 -3.20 -10.34 11.79
C ASP A 98 -2.12 -9.32 11.41
N GLU A 99 -1.54 -8.70 12.43
CA GLU A 99 -0.33 -7.92 12.28
C GLU A 99 0.83 -8.87 11.96
N ASP A 100 0.94 -9.29 10.70
CA ASP A 100 2.21 -9.54 10.06
C ASP A 100 2.06 -9.28 8.55
N HIS A 101 3.17 -8.91 7.92
CA HIS A 101 3.21 -8.76 6.47
C HIS A 101 2.80 -10.04 5.76
N GLY A 102 1.56 -10.11 5.29
CA GLY A 102 1.09 -11.15 4.39
C GLY A 102 -0.02 -10.59 3.53
N ALA A 103 0.24 -10.44 2.23
CA ALA A 103 -0.81 -10.28 1.25
C ALA A 103 -1.89 -11.36 1.49
N PRO A 104 -3.19 -11.08 1.30
CA PRO A 104 -4.13 -12.17 1.16
C PRO A 104 -3.62 -13.03 0.01
N LEU A 105 -3.27 -14.29 0.33
CA LEU A 105 -2.93 -15.27 -0.68
C LEU A 105 -4.09 -15.29 -1.68
N PRO A 106 -3.82 -15.20 -2.99
CA PRO A 106 -4.86 -15.54 -3.95
C PRO A 106 -5.30 -16.98 -3.65
N ASP A 107 -6.61 -17.19 -3.68
CA ASP A 107 -7.21 -18.52 -3.56
C ASP A 107 -6.63 -19.42 -4.68
N PHE A 108 -5.74 -20.32 -4.29
CA PHE A 108 -5.09 -21.27 -5.19
C PHE A 108 -5.98 -22.49 -5.49
N ALA A 109 -7.22 -22.52 -5.00
CA ALA A 109 -8.14 -23.66 -5.19
C ALA A 109 -8.73 -23.76 -6.61
N ALA A 110 -8.39 -22.85 -7.53
CA ALA A 110 -8.81 -22.91 -8.92
C ALA A 110 -7.66 -23.16 -9.91
N LEU A 111 -6.58 -23.84 -9.50
CA LEU A 111 -5.67 -24.48 -10.45
C LEU A 111 -6.37 -25.68 -11.12
N THR A 112 -7.22 -25.37 -12.11
CA THR A 112 -7.49 -26.35 -13.16
C THR A 112 -6.17 -26.50 -13.93
N ILE A 113 -5.59 -27.69 -13.89
CA ILE A 113 -4.48 -28.05 -14.77
C ILE A 113 -5.08 -28.17 -16.17
N GLY A 114 -5.16 -27.03 -16.86
CA GLY A 114 -5.38 -26.97 -18.30
C GLY A 114 -4.07 -27.27 -19.01
N GLU A 115 -4.14 -28.25 -19.89
CA GLU A 115 -3.19 -28.74 -20.91
C GLU A 115 -1.97 -27.85 -21.28
N PRO A 116 -0.81 -28.46 -21.60
CA PRO A 116 0.41 -27.74 -21.94
C PRO A 116 0.30 -27.11 -23.34
N ALA A 117 -0.07 -25.84 -23.41
CA ALA A 117 0.09 -25.06 -24.63
C ALA A 117 1.56 -24.68 -24.83
N SER A 118 2.12 -25.13 -25.95
CA SER A 118 3.45 -24.81 -26.44
C SER A 118 3.76 -23.29 -26.46
N PRO A 119 5.04 -22.91 -26.35
CA PRO A 119 5.47 -21.53 -26.16
C PRO A 119 5.54 -20.80 -27.50
N SER A 120 4.73 -19.76 -27.69
CA SER A 120 5.11 -18.69 -28.61
C SER A 120 4.34 -17.40 -28.33
N ALA A 121 5.11 -16.33 -28.15
CA ALA A 121 4.76 -14.94 -28.40
C ALA A 121 3.57 -14.34 -27.63
N ALA A 122 3.78 -13.99 -26.35
CA ALA A 122 3.12 -12.84 -25.72
C ALA A 122 3.89 -12.33 -24.49
N GLY A 123 4.93 -11.52 -24.70
CA GLY A 123 5.34 -10.39 -23.83
C GLY A 123 5.75 -10.62 -22.37
N GLY A 124 5.87 -11.85 -21.88
CA GLY A 124 6.28 -12.12 -20.50
C GLY A 124 7.81 -12.14 -20.32
N PRO A 125 8.34 -11.74 -19.14
CA PRO A 125 9.77 -11.85 -18.86
C PRO A 125 10.18 -13.34 -18.81
N SER A 126 11.16 -13.72 -19.63
CA SER A 126 11.71 -15.07 -19.62
C SER A 126 12.50 -15.32 -18.34
N LEU A 127 12.20 -16.44 -17.67
CA LEU A 127 12.91 -16.93 -16.49
C LEU A 127 14.25 -17.60 -16.85
N PHE A 128 14.36 -18.08 -18.10
CA PHE A 128 15.52 -18.79 -18.61
C PHE A 128 16.30 -17.93 -19.61
N ALA A 129 17.62 -18.04 -19.55
CA ALA A 129 18.52 -17.47 -20.54
C ALA A 129 18.52 -18.32 -21.82
N SER A 130 19.04 -17.75 -22.92
CA SER A 130 19.07 -18.43 -24.23
C SER A 130 19.90 -19.71 -24.25
N ASN A 131 20.74 -19.93 -23.24
CA ASN A 131 21.55 -21.14 -23.04
C ASN A 131 20.87 -22.21 -22.17
N GLY A 132 19.64 -21.96 -21.69
CA GLY A 132 18.88 -22.89 -20.85
C GLY A 132 19.09 -22.72 -19.34
N ASP A 133 19.98 -21.82 -18.90
CA ASP A 133 20.22 -21.58 -17.48
C ASP A 133 19.19 -20.63 -16.87
N VAL A 134 18.99 -20.74 -15.55
CA VAL A 134 18.13 -19.82 -14.79
C VAL A 134 18.82 -18.46 -14.70
N ARG A 135 18.09 -17.40 -15.02
CA ARG A 135 18.62 -16.04 -14.94
C ARG A 135 18.82 -15.62 -13.48
N PRO A 136 19.79 -14.73 -13.19
CA PRO A 136 19.94 -14.16 -11.86
C PRO A 136 18.64 -13.51 -11.39
N LEU A 137 18.30 -13.70 -10.11
CA LEU A 137 17.07 -13.18 -9.52
C LEU A 137 16.91 -11.66 -9.76
N ALA A 138 18.00 -10.90 -9.65
CA ALA A 138 18.00 -9.46 -9.89
C ALA A 138 17.52 -9.07 -11.31
N GLU A 139 17.89 -9.85 -12.33
CA GLU A 139 17.45 -9.59 -13.71
C GLU A 139 15.99 -9.94 -13.93
N ILE A 140 15.54 -11.04 -13.31
CA ILE A 140 14.14 -11.47 -13.36
C ILE A 140 13.28 -10.40 -12.67
N GLU A 141 13.67 -9.97 -11.47
CA GLU A 141 12.98 -8.91 -10.72
C GLU A 141 12.92 -7.61 -11.52
N ALA A 142 14.02 -7.19 -12.15
CA ALA A 142 14.05 -5.98 -12.97
C ALA A 142 13.07 -6.05 -14.15
N ALA A 143 13.01 -7.21 -14.83
CA ALA A 143 12.11 -7.40 -15.95
C ALA A 143 10.63 -7.39 -15.51
N VAL A 144 10.32 -8.02 -14.38
CA VAL A 144 8.96 -8.05 -13.81
C VAL A 144 8.52 -6.67 -13.33
N ILE A 145 9.38 -5.95 -12.61
CA ILE A 145 9.10 -4.60 -12.10
C ILE A 145 8.88 -3.62 -13.26
N ARG A 146 9.73 -3.68 -14.30
CA ARG A 146 9.57 -2.83 -15.49
C ARG A 146 8.24 -3.08 -16.21
N LEU A 147 7.90 -4.34 -16.45
CA LEU A 147 6.63 -4.70 -17.08
C LEU A 147 5.43 -4.22 -16.26
N ALA A 148 5.50 -4.32 -14.92
CA ALA A 148 4.44 -3.84 -14.04
C ALA A 148 4.32 -2.31 -14.08
N LEU A 149 5.44 -1.57 -14.10
CA LEU A 149 5.43 -0.11 -14.21
C LEU A 149 4.78 0.36 -15.50
N GLU A 150 5.14 -0.23 -16.63
CA GLU A 150 4.54 0.07 -17.94
C GLU A 150 3.05 -0.27 -17.97
N LYS A 151 2.67 -1.47 -17.50
CA LYS A 151 1.28 -1.93 -17.54
C LYS A 151 0.33 -1.11 -16.67
N TYR A 152 0.79 -0.58 -15.54
CA TYR A 152 -0.05 0.12 -14.57
C TYR A 152 0.15 1.64 -14.58
N GLY A 153 0.98 2.17 -15.48
CA GLY A 153 1.18 3.60 -15.69
C GLY A 153 1.75 4.30 -14.46
N GLY A 154 2.85 3.78 -13.90
CA GLY A 154 3.57 4.48 -12.83
C GLY A 154 2.85 4.60 -11.47
N ARG A 155 1.64 4.05 -11.31
CA ARG A 155 0.91 4.04 -10.04
C ARG A 155 1.58 3.09 -9.03
N MET A 156 2.61 3.58 -8.33
CA MET A 156 3.49 2.81 -7.45
C MET A 156 2.74 1.97 -6.41
N THR A 157 1.67 2.52 -5.84
CA THR A 157 0.80 1.79 -4.88
C THR A 157 0.11 0.59 -5.53
N HIS A 158 -0.35 0.72 -6.78
CA HIS A 158 -0.98 -0.36 -7.52
C HIS A 158 0.03 -1.42 -7.96
N VAL A 159 1.21 -0.98 -8.43
CA VAL A 159 2.32 -1.85 -8.83
C VAL A 159 2.80 -2.69 -7.65
N ALA A 160 3.07 -2.07 -6.50
CA ALA A 160 3.49 -2.75 -5.28
C ALA A 160 2.47 -3.83 -4.85
N ARG A 161 1.17 -3.49 -4.89
CA ARG A 161 0.08 -4.42 -4.58
C ARG A 161 0.04 -5.60 -5.54
N LYS A 162 0.19 -5.37 -6.85
CA LYS A 162 0.15 -6.42 -7.88
C LYS A 162 1.38 -7.33 -7.85
N LEU A 163 2.52 -6.81 -7.42
CA LEU A 163 3.74 -7.57 -7.19
C LEU A 163 3.76 -8.28 -5.83
N GLY A 164 2.78 -8.02 -4.95
CA GLY A 164 2.73 -8.61 -3.62
C GLY A 164 3.82 -8.12 -2.66
N ILE A 165 4.43 -6.95 -2.93
CA ILE A 165 5.50 -6.37 -2.11
C ILE A 165 5.08 -5.03 -1.49
N GLY A 166 5.71 -4.65 -0.38
CA GLY A 166 5.53 -3.32 0.21
C GLY A 166 6.07 -2.20 -0.69
N ARG A 167 5.47 -1.00 -0.61
CA ARG A 167 5.93 0.19 -1.38
C ARG A 167 7.39 0.52 -1.08
N SER A 168 7.81 0.47 0.19
CA SER A 168 9.20 0.70 0.60
C SER A 168 10.16 -0.31 -0.03
N THR A 169 9.74 -1.58 -0.14
CA THR A 169 10.51 -2.63 -0.81
C THR A 169 10.60 -2.38 -2.32
N LEU A 170 9.51 -1.94 -2.96
CA LEU A 170 9.51 -1.56 -4.37
C LEU A 170 10.48 -0.40 -4.62
N TYR A 171 10.42 0.68 -3.84
CA TYR A 171 11.35 1.81 -3.98
C TYR A 171 12.81 1.42 -3.72
N ARG A 172 13.07 0.56 -2.73
CA ARG A 172 14.41 0.03 -2.48
C ARG A 172 14.94 -0.76 -3.68
N LYS A 173 14.12 -1.66 -4.24
CA LYS A 173 14.47 -2.43 -5.44
C LYS A 173 14.68 -1.54 -6.66
N LEU A 174 13.85 -0.50 -6.86
CA LEU A 174 14.03 0.45 -7.96
C LEU A 174 15.37 1.19 -7.86
N LYS A 175 15.78 1.57 -6.65
CA LYS A 175 17.08 2.21 -6.41
C LYS A 175 18.25 1.25 -6.65
N GLU A 176 18.16 0.02 -6.17
CA GLU A 176 19.19 -1.02 -6.37
C GLU A 176 19.36 -1.40 -7.85
N LEU A 177 18.26 -1.36 -8.62
CA LEU A 177 18.22 -1.72 -10.03
C LEU A 177 18.47 -0.54 -11.00
N GLY A 178 18.69 0.67 -10.49
CA GLY A 178 18.88 1.88 -11.31
C GLY A 178 17.66 2.28 -12.14
N LEU A 179 16.46 1.93 -11.67
CA LEU A 179 15.17 2.18 -12.32
C LEU A 179 14.40 3.35 -11.67
N SER A 180 15.06 4.20 -10.88
CA SER A 180 14.44 5.36 -10.22
C SER A 180 13.79 6.31 -11.21
N ASP A 181 14.47 6.58 -12.31
CA ASP A 181 14.11 7.65 -13.24
C ASP A 181 12.90 7.25 -14.12
N MET A 182 12.69 5.94 -14.30
CA MET A 182 11.52 5.38 -14.99
C MET A 182 10.24 5.56 -14.17
N ALA A 183 10.33 5.54 -12.85
CA ALA A 183 9.19 5.77 -11.97
C ALA A 183 8.73 7.24 -12.00
N GLU A 184 9.68 8.17 -12.15
CA GLU A 184 9.41 9.61 -12.24
C GLU A 184 8.93 10.03 -13.63
N GLY A 185 9.50 9.47 -14.70
CA GLY A 185 9.10 9.77 -16.08
C GLY A 185 7.68 9.33 -16.43
N ILE A 186 7.25 8.15 -15.98
CA ILE A 186 5.90 7.62 -16.28
C ILE A 186 4.82 8.27 -15.41
N ALA A 187 5.18 8.89 -14.28
CA ALA A 187 4.25 9.62 -13.43
C ALA A 187 3.98 11.07 -13.93
N ALA A 188 4.80 11.57 -14.86
CA ALA A 188 4.74 12.93 -15.38
C ALA A 188 4.03 13.06 -16.74
N GLU A 189 3.59 11.95 -17.33
CA GLU A 189 2.91 11.85 -18.64
C GLU A 189 1.45 11.41 -18.46
#